data_AF-A0A7C4DF54-F1
#
_entry.id   AF-A0A7C4DF54-F1
#
_cell.length_a   1.000
_cell.length_b   1.000
_cell.length_c   1.000
_cell.angle_alpha   90.00
_cell.angle_beta   90.00
_cell.angle_gamma   90.00
#
_symmetry.space_group_name_H-M   'P 1'
#
loop_
_entity.id
_entity.type
_entity.pdbx_description
1 polymer ?
#
loop_
_entity_poly.entity_id
_entity_poly.type
_entity_poly.pdbx_seq_one_letter_code
_entity_poly.pdbx_strand_id
1 'polypeptide(L)'
;MLKFFLKKAEGGSPLDPLREFWNRLKSFWASMSKEKRRLIILLAVALLVSIVLFVLIVGTPRYRLLVSGLSDEEAGLVTQKLEEMGIPYKVQPGGSVYIPDKFNVYE
;
A
#
# COMPACT_ATOMS: atom_id res chain seq x y z
N MET A 1 13.58 7.42 55.99
CA MET A 1 13.46 6.44 54.89
C MET A 1 12.01 6.25 54.41
N LEU A 2 11.01 6.19 55.30
CA LEU A 2 9.58 6.03 54.93
C LEU A 2 8.99 7.14 54.03
N LYS A 3 9.41 8.41 54.22
CA LYS A 3 8.92 9.56 53.42
C LYS A 3 9.35 9.52 51.94
N PHE A 4 10.40 8.76 51.61
CA PHE A 4 10.87 8.59 50.23
C PHE A 4 9.99 7.62 49.43
N PHE A 5 9.47 6.58 50.10
CA PHE A 5 8.59 5.59 49.48
C PHE A 5 7.15 6.07 49.33
N LEU A 6 6.68 6.97 50.21
CA LEU A 6 5.35 7.59 50.09
C LEU A 6 5.27 8.62 48.95
N LYS A 7 6.38 9.26 48.57
CA LYS A 7 6.41 10.18 47.40
C LYS A 7 6.27 9.46 46.06
N LYS A 8 6.59 8.16 46.00
CA LYS A 8 6.43 7.33 44.78
C LYS A 8 4.99 6.83 44.59
N ALA A 9 4.18 6.85 45.65
CA ALA A 9 2.76 6.49 45.59
C ALA A 9 1.84 7.64 45.10
N GLU A 10 2.40 8.85 44.93
CA GLU A 10 1.70 10.03 44.40
C GLU A 10 2.01 10.31 42.92
N GLY A 11 2.79 9.43 42.27
CA GLY A 11 3.10 9.55 40.84
C GLY A 11 1.90 9.12 40.00
N GLY A 12 1.37 10.05 39.19
CA GLY A 12 0.21 9.87 38.33
C GLY A 12 0.20 8.55 37.53
N SER A 13 -1.02 8.14 37.14
CA SER A 13 -1.24 6.87 36.47
C SER A 13 -0.31 6.73 35.25
N PRO A 14 0.22 5.53 34.94
CA PRO A 14 1.13 5.32 33.80
C PRO A 14 0.51 5.71 32.44
N LEU A 15 -0.80 5.97 32.41
CA LEU A 15 -1.57 6.43 31.25
C LEU A 15 -1.68 7.96 31.16
N ASP A 16 -1.20 8.71 32.15
CA ASP A 16 -1.30 10.17 32.19
C ASP A 16 -0.61 10.85 30.99
N PRO A 17 0.59 10.42 30.54
CA PRO A 17 1.20 10.99 29.33
C PRO A 17 0.33 10.81 28.07
N LEU A 18 -0.35 9.67 27.95
CA LEU A 18 -1.26 9.38 26.84
C LEU A 18 -2.52 10.23 26.92
N ARG A 19 -3.06 10.42 28.13
CA ARG A 19 -4.24 11.26 28.40
C ARG A 19 -3.94 12.73 28.11
N GLU A 20 -2.79 13.24 28.54
CA GLU A 20 -2.35 14.60 28.26
C GLU A 20 -2.17 14.84 26.76
N PHE A 21 -1.52 13.91 26.07
CA PHE A 21 -1.37 13.96 24.61
C PHE A 21 -2.74 13.99 23.91
N TRP A 22 -3.67 13.12 24.31
CA TRP A 22 -5.03 13.10 23.75
C TRP A 22 -5.79 14.40 24.02
N ASN A 23 -5.66 14.94 25.23
CA ASN A 23 -6.30 16.20 25.60
C ASN A 23 -5.76 17.38 24.78
N ARG A 24 -4.44 17.41 24.52
CA ARG A 24 -3.80 18.42 23.64
C ARG A 24 -4.27 18.30 22.19
N LEU A 25 -4.40 17.09 21.66
CA LEU A 25 -4.95 16.88 20.32
C LEU A 25 -6.41 17.33 20.23
N LYS A 26 -7.22 16.97 21.22
CA LYS A 26 -8.63 17.34 21.27
C LYS A 26 -8.83 18.85 21.40
N SER A 27 -8.03 19.53 22.23
CA SER A 27 -8.11 20.99 22.38
C SER A 27 -7.64 21.72 21.13
N PHE A 28 -6.56 21.25 20.50
CA PHE A 28 -6.09 21.78 19.23
C PHE A 28 -7.16 21.65 18.14
N TRP A 29 -7.77 20.46 18.00
CA TRP A 29 -8.86 20.23 17.05
C TRP A 29 -10.12 21.06 17.35
N ALA A 30 -10.48 21.23 18.62
CA ALA A 30 -11.61 22.06 19.03
C ALA A 30 -11.36 23.56 18.85
N SER A 31 -10.10 24.00 18.90
CA SER A 31 -9.71 25.40 18.71
C SER A 31 -9.72 25.85 17.24
N MET A 32 -9.86 24.92 16.29
CA MET A 32 -9.88 25.24 14.87
C MET A 32 -11.23 25.76 14.39
N SER A 33 -11.20 26.75 13.49
CA SER A 33 -12.41 27.18 12.77
C SER A 33 -12.97 26.04 11.89
N LYS A 34 -14.28 26.08 11.65
CA LYS A 34 -14.97 25.09 10.79
C LYS A 34 -14.35 24.99 9.39
N GLU A 35 -13.80 26.09 8.87
CA GLU A 35 -13.12 26.15 7.57
C GLU A 35 -11.80 25.37 7.57
N LYS A 36 -10.91 25.62 8.54
CA LYS A 36 -9.64 24.90 8.68
C LYS A 36 -9.87 23.41 8.87
N ARG A 37 -10.87 23.04 9.68
CA ARG A 37 -11.25 21.64 9.88
C ARG A 37 -11.69 20.96 8.59
N ARG A 38 -12.50 21.64 7.75
CA ARG A 38 -12.91 21.11 6.43
C ARG A 38 -11.72 20.91 5.51
N LEU A 39 -10.80 21.88 5.44
CA LEU A 39 -9.59 21.77 4.61
C LEU A 39 -8.71 20.58 5.02
N ILE A 40 -8.49 20.39 6.32
CA ILE A 40 -7.71 19.25 6.82
C ILE A 40 -8.38 17.91 6.47
N ILE A 41 -9.70 17.81 6.61
CA ILE A 41 -10.44 16.61 6.23
C ILE A 41 -10.31 16.35 4.73
N LEU A 42 -10.47 17.37 3.89
CA LEU A 42 -10.31 17.24 2.44
C LEU A 42 -8.89 16.79 2.06
N LEU A 43 -7.86 17.36 2.68
CA LEU A 43 -6.47 16.93 2.47
C LEU A 43 -6.24 15.48 2.89
N ALA A 44 -6.79 15.07 4.04
CA ALA A 44 -6.69 13.69 4.50
C ALA A 44 -7.37 12.72 3.53
N VAL A 45 -8.56 13.06 3.03
CA VAL A 45 -9.27 12.26 2.02
C VAL A 45 -8.47 12.20 0.71
N ALA A 46 -7.97 13.34 0.23
CA ALA A 46 -7.17 13.40 -0.99
C ALA A 46 -5.89 12.54 -0.87
N LEU A 47 -5.22 12.58 0.28
CA LEU A 47 -4.06 11.74 0.55
C LEU A 47 -4.41 10.25 0.52
N LEU A 48 -5.52 9.85 1.16
CA LEU A 48 -5.98 8.46 1.14
C LEU A 48 -6.31 7.99 -0.29
N VAL A 49 -7.03 8.80 -1.06
CA VAL A 49 -7.33 8.52 -2.47
C VAL A 49 -6.04 8.40 -3.28
N SER A 50 -5.07 9.29 -3.07
CA SER A 50 -3.78 9.25 -3.75
C SER A 50 -3.01 7.97 -3.44
N ILE A 51 -2.99 7.52 -2.18
CA ILE A 51 -2.35 6.24 -1.80
C ILE A 51 -3.01 5.06 -2.50
N VAL A 52 -4.35 5.01 -2.52
CA VAL A 52 -5.09 3.93 -3.19
C VAL A 52 -4.76 3.91 -4.69
N LEU A 53 -4.84 5.06 -5.36
CA LEU A 53 -4.50 5.17 -6.79
C LEU A 53 -3.04 4.79 -7.06
N PHE A 54 -2.12 5.22 -6.21
CA PHE A 54 -0.71 4.87 -6.33
C PHE A 54 -0.48 3.36 -6.27
N VAL A 55 -1.10 2.67 -5.31
CA VAL A 55 -1.01 1.21 -5.19
C VAL A 55 -1.58 0.52 -6.44
N LEU A 56 -2.72 0.99 -6.94
CA LEU A 56 -3.34 0.42 -8.15
C LEU A 56 -2.47 0.60 -9.40
N ILE A 57 -1.78 1.73 -9.54
CA ILE A 57 -0.95 2.02 -10.72
C ILE A 57 0.39 1.28 -10.63
N VAL A 58 1.09 1.39 -9.50
CA VAL A 58 2.43 0.81 -9.30
C VAL A 58 2.39 -0.71 -9.24
N GLY A 59 1.28 -1.31 -8.77
CA GLY A 59 1.12 -2.76 -8.70
C GLY A 59 0.91 -3.46 -10.05
N THR A 60 0.73 -2.74 -11.16
CA THR A 60 0.48 -3.37 -12.47
C THR A 60 1.79 -3.75 -13.16
N PRO A 61 2.11 -5.06 -13.31
CA PRO A 61 3.30 -5.46 -14.05
C PRO A 61 3.16 -5.07 -15.52
N ARG A 62 4.18 -4.39 -16.07
CA ARG A 62 4.26 -4.15 -17.51
C ARG A 62 4.50 -5.48 -18.21
N TYR A 63 3.65 -5.84 -19.15
CA TYR A 63 3.80 -7.06 -19.94
C TYR A 63 4.55 -6.72 -21.22
N ARG A 64 5.60 -7.49 -21.53
CA ARG A 64 6.34 -7.42 -22.80
C ARG A 64 6.14 -8.69 -23.60
N LEU A 65 6.28 -8.57 -24.92
CA LEU A 65 6.18 -9.71 -25.82
C LEU A 65 7.31 -10.68 -25.50
N LEU A 66 6.96 -11.95 -25.28
CA LEU A 66 7.92 -13.04 -25.17
C LEU A 66 8.12 -13.68 -26.55
N VAL A 67 7.00 -14.02 -27.20
CA VAL A 67 6.99 -14.70 -28.50
C VAL A 67 5.66 -14.45 -29.21
N SER A 68 5.68 -14.42 -30.54
CA SER A 68 4.51 -14.19 -31.40
C SER A 68 4.47 -15.17 -32.57
N GLY A 69 3.29 -15.34 -33.17
CA GLY A 69 3.13 -16.17 -34.36
C GLY A 69 3.13 -17.67 -34.06
N LEU A 70 2.88 -18.05 -32.81
CA LEU A 70 2.70 -19.44 -32.43
C LEU A 70 1.37 -19.98 -32.97
N SER A 71 1.37 -21.26 -33.35
CA SER A 71 0.13 -22.03 -33.44
C SER A 71 -0.51 -22.19 -32.05
N ASP A 72 -1.80 -22.56 -32.01
CA ASP A 72 -2.51 -22.77 -30.74
C ASP A 72 -1.86 -23.88 -29.88
N GLU A 73 -1.34 -24.92 -30.53
CA GLU A 73 -0.63 -26.02 -29.88
C GLU A 73 0.70 -25.56 -29.25
N GLU A 74 1.50 -24.81 -30.01
CA GLU A 74 2.77 -24.25 -29.51
C GLU A 74 2.54 -23.24 -28.38
N ALA A 75 1.53 -22.38 -28.50
CA ALA A 75 1.15 -21.46 -27.44
C ALA A 75 0.76 -22.21 -26.16
N GLY A 76 0.02 -23.31 -26.28
CA GLY A 76 -0.31 -24.19 -25.16
C GLY A 76 0.93 -24.70 -24.43
N LEU A 77 1.90 -25.25 -25.17
CA LEU A 77 3.16 -25.76 -24.59
C LEU A 77 3.96 -24.67 -23.87
N VAL A 78 4.07 -23.48 -24.47
CA VAL A 78 4.78 -22.34 -23.86
C VAL A 78 4.08 -21.89 -22.58
N THR A 79 2.76 -21.74 -22.60
CA THR A 79 1.99 -21.30 -21.41
C THR A 79 2.04 -22.31 -20.28
N GLN A 80 1.97 -23.61 -20.58
CA GLN A 80 2.13 -24.66 -19.58
C GLN A 80 3.49 -24.56 -18.88
N LYS A 81 4.56 -24.29 -19.64
CA LYS A 81 5.89 -24.13 -19.04
C LYS A 81 5.99 -22.87 -18.17
N LEU A 82 5.36 -21.77 -18.58
CA LEU A 82 5.29 -20.54 -17.79
C LEU A 82 4.51 -20.78 -16.48
N GLU A 83 3.43 -21.55 -16.53
CA GLU A 83 2.65 -21.93 -15.35
C GLU A 83 3.45 -22.79 -14.37
N GLU A 84 4.19 -23.80 -14.85
CA GLU A 84 5.11 -24.60 -14.02
C GLU A 84 6.16 -23.75 -13.30
N MET A 85 6.63 -22.68 -13.94
CA MET A 85 7.59 -21.73 -13.37
C MET A 85 6.96 -20.67 -12.45
N GLY A 86 5.63 -20.65 -12.34
CA GLY A 86 4.90 -19.62 -11.60
C GLY A 86 5.02 -18.22 -12.22
N ILE A 87 5.29 -18.15 -13.53
CA ILE A 87 5.40 -16.88 -14.26
C ILE A 87 4.01 -16.54 -14.80
N PRO A 88 3.39 -15.43 -14.38
CA PRO A 88 2.11 -15.01 -14.93
C PRO A 88 2.29 -14.60 -16.39
N TYR A 89 1.32 -14.94 -17.23
CA TYR A 89 1.39 -14.69 -18.67
C TYR A 89 0.06 -14.17 -19.21
N LYS A 90 0.10 -13.61 -20.42
CA LYS A 90 -1.08 -13.21 -21.18
C LYS A 90 -0.97 -13.73 -22.60
N VAL A 91 -2.04 -14.34 -23.08
CA VAL A 91 -2.18 -14.77 -24.47
C VAL A 91 -3.05 -13.75 -25.19
N GLN A 92 -2.61 -13.31 -26.37
CA GLN A 92 -3.40 -12.46 -27.27
C GLN A 92 -3.71 -13.22 -28.57
N PRO A 93 -4.76 -12.80 -29.30
CA PRO A 93 -5.07 -13.35 -30.62
C PRO A 93 -3.85 -13.33 -31.56
N GLY A 94 -3.70 -14.36 -32.40
CA GLY A 94 -2.55 -14.53 -33.29
C GLY A 94 -1.33 -15.17 -32.63
N GLY A 95 -1.53 -15.97 -31.57
CA GLY A 95 -0.47 -16.78 -30.98
C GLY A 95 0.63 -15.99 -30.28
N SER A 96 0.28 -14.83 -29.70
CA SER A 96 1.25 -13.97 -29.02
C SER A 96 1.18 -14.15 -27.51
N VAL A 97 2.32 -14.45 -26.90
CA VAL A 97 2.47 -14.65 -25.45
C VAL A 97 3.28 -13.51 -24.86
N TYR A 98 2.78 -12.94 -23.78
CA TYR A 98 3.40 -11.84 -23.05
C TYR A 98 3.67 -12.23 -21.61
N ILE A 99 4.79 -11.77 -21.06
CA ILE A 99 5.17 -11.97 -19.66
C ILE A 99 5.52 -10.63 -18.99
N PRO A 100 5.47 -10.51 -17.66
CA PRO A 100 5.98 -9.34 -16.97
C PRO A 100 7.42 -9.05 -17.36
N ASP A 101 7.71 -7.77 -17.55
CA ASP A 101 9.01 -7.25 -17.95
C ASP A 101 10.17 -7.81 -17.10
N LYS A 102 9.94 -7.93 -15.79
CA LYS A 102 10.89 -8.53 -14.83
C LYS A 102 11.37 -9.94 -15.18
N PHE A 103 10.67 -10.67 -16.04
CA PHE A 103 11.01 -12.01 -16.50
C PHE A 103 11.44 -12.04 -17.97
N ASN A 104 11.30 -10.93 -18.72
CA ASN A 104 11.72 -10.88 -20.11
C ASN A 104 13.23 -10.61 -20.19
N VAL A 105 13.94 -11.47 -20.90
CA VAL A 105 15.40 -11.39 -21.10
C VAL A 105 15.74 -10.64 -22.38
N TYR A 106 14.75 -10.35 -23.24
CA TYR A 106 14.90 -9.61 -24.48
C TYR A 106 14.43 -8.16 -24.30
N GLU A 107 15.27 -7.23 -24.75
CA GLU A 107 15.00 -5.79 -24.86
C GLU A 107 14.29 -5.44 -26.17
#